data_AF-A0A8E0RPC8-F1
#
_entry.id   AF-A0A8E0RPC8-F1
#
_cell.length_a   1.000
_cell.length_b   1.000
_cell.length_c   1.000
_cell.angle_alpha   90.00
_cell.angle_beta   90.00
_cell.angle_gamma   90.00
#
_symmetry.space_group_name_H-M   'P 1'
#
loop_
_entity.id
_entity.type
_entity.pdbx_description
1 polymer ?
#
loop_
_entity_poly.entity_id
_entity_poly.type
_entity_poly.pdbx_seq_one_letter_code
_entity_poly.pdbx_strand_id
1 'polypeptide(L)'
;MLRKLQFTRRDIPQTQFSSYLRLNNFRTLMLQNKCDAFLIILGVDAKFNCGSMLAASYLLFDMFETREADMNQSKFDMDTFEDLIICIRPSETHVYCNVANYGILLPYISPWPNLRIHCVNETDLHLWRPGFGTRIGSIPVEFDDDDDEDDNDDDDDDGGDDDDGDDDDDDDNDDDDDDDNDD
;
A
#
# COMPACT_ATOMS: atom_id res chain seq x y z
N MET A 1 -21.32 11.41 -0.99
CA MET A 1 -21.42 11.19 -2.44
C MET A 1 -20.18 10.43 -2.91
N LEU A 2 -20.26 9.10 -3.03
CA LEU A 2 -19.20 8.30 -3.64
C LEU A 2 -19.21 8.55 -5.15
N ARG A 3 -18.23 9.30 -5.67
CA ARG A 3 -18.04 9.38 -7.12
C ARG A 3 -17.60 8.01 -7.60
N LYS A 4 -18.42 7.37 -8.44
CA LYS A 4 -18.03 6.17 -9.18
C LYS A 4 -16.77 6.51 -9.98
N LEU A 5 -15.66 5.89 -9.61
CA LEU A 5 -14.45 5.84 -10.43
C LEU A 5 -14.82 5.22 -11.78
N GLN A 6 -15.15 6.05 -12.76
CA GLN A 6 -15.39 5.60 -14.12
C GLN A 6 -14.04 5.42 -14.78
N PHE A 7 -13.52 4.21 -14.72
CA PHE A 7 -12.51 3.76 -15.67
C PHE A 7 -13.09 3.98 -17.07
N THR A 8 -12.53 4.89 -17.86
CA THR A 8 -12.96 5.07 -19.24
C THR A 8 -12.72 3.76 -19.96
N ARG A 9 -13.79 3.18 -20.53
CA ARG A 9 -13.82 1.85 -21.18
C ARG A 9 -12.74 1.64 -22.27
N ARG A 10 -12.05 2.72 -22.68
CA ARG A 10 -10.98 2.72 -23.68
C ARG A 10 -9.58 2.44 -23.10
N ASP A 11 -9.35 2.65 -21.81
CA ASP A 11 -8.01 2.51 -21.18
C ASP A 11 -7.78 1.12 -20.57
N ILE A 12 -8.87 0.36 -20.38
CA ILE A 12 -8.88 -1.00 -19.82
C ILE A 12 -8.06 -1.99 -20.68
N PRO A 13 -8.17 -2.02 -22.02
CA PRO A 13 -7.42 -3.00 -22.82
C PRO A 13 -5.90 -2.77 -22.82
N GLN A 14 -5.47 -1.51 -22.77
CA GLN A 14 -4.04 -1.15 -22.82
C GLN A 14 -3.36 -1.41 -21.48
N THR A 15 -4.02 -1.09 -20.37
CA THR A 15 -3.55 -1.39 -19.01
C THR A 15 -3.46 -2.90 -18.75
N GLN A 16 -4.45 -3.65 -19.23
CA GLN A 16 -4.49 -5.12 -19.18
C GLN A 16 -3.32 -5.79 -19.92
N PHE A 17 -3.04 -5.34 -21.14
CA PHE A 17 -1.96 -5.92 -21.94
C PHE A 17 -0.58 -5.59 -21.35
N SER A 18 -0.41 -4.38 -20.82
CA SER A 18 0.86 -3.94 -20.23
C SER A 18 1.20 -4.69 -18.95
N SER A 19 0.24 -4.91 -18.04
CA SER A 19 0.49 -5.63 -16.78
C SER A 19 0.99 -7.06 -17.02
N TYR A 20 0.45 -7.74 -18.03
CA TYR A 20 0.90 -9.08 -18.42
C TYR A 20 2.35 -9.09 -18.92
N LEU A 21 2.74 -8.11 -19.75
CA LEU A 21 4.13 -7.98 -20.20
C LEU A 21 5.07 -7.72 -19.02
N ARG A 22 4.68 -6.85 -18.09
CA ARG A 22 5.44 -6.56 -16.87
C ARG A 22 5.60 -7.82 -15.99
N LEU A 23 4.57 -8.66 -15.86
CA LEU A 23 4.65 -9.96 -15.19
C LEU A 23 5.67 -10.91 -15.86
N ASN A 24 5.73 -10.94 -17.19
CA ASN A 24 6.68 -11.77 -17.91
C ASN A 24 8.14 -11.33 -17.71
N ASN A 25 8.38 -10.04 -17.44
CA ASN A 25 9.71 -9.56 -17.06
C ASN A 25 10.15 -10.16 -15.73
N PHE A 26 9.26 -10.23 -14.72
CA PHE A 26 9.55 -10.92 -13.47
C PHE A 26 9.92 -12.38 -13.72
N ARG A 27 9.11 -13.12 -14.49
CA ARG A 27 9.41 -14.53 -14.80
C ARG A 27 10.73 -14.71 -15.55
N THR A 28 11.10 -13.77 -16.43
CA THR A 28 12.40 -13.78 -17.10
C THR A 28 13.54 -13.59 -16.11
N LEU A 29 13.41 -12.64 -15.18
CA LEU A 29 14.37 -12.44 -14.10
C LEU A 29 14.48 -13.67 -13.19
N MET A 30 13.39 -14.37 -12.91
CA MET A 30 13.40 -15.62 -12.14
C MET A 30 14.25 -16.69 -12.83
N LEU A 31 14.07 -16.86 -14.14
CA LEU A 31 14.83 -17.84 -14.94
C LEU A 31 16.33 -17.52 -14.95
N GLN A 32 16.68 -16.23 -15.08
CA GLN A 32 18.07 -15.77 -15.08
C GLN A 32 18.76 -15.98 -13.73
N ASN A 33 18.05 -15.69 -12.63
CA ASN A 33 18.61 -15.73 -11.28
C ASN A 33 18.37 -17.07 -10.55
N LYS A 34 17.73 -18.05 -11.23
CA LYS A 34 17.35 -19.35 -10.66
C LYS A 34 16.51 -19.21 -9.38
N CYS A 35 15.54 -18.29 -9.40
CA CYS A 35 14.62 -18.07 -8.29
C CYS A 35 13.32 -18.85 -8.51
N ASP A 36 12.81 -19.50 -7.44
CA ASP A 36 11.56 -20.26 -7.50
C ASP A 36 10.30 -19.38 -7.45
N ALA A 37 10.40 -18.24 -6.77
CA ALA A 37 9.30 -17.28 -6.63
C ALA A 37 9.80 -15.85 -6.39
N PHE A 38 9.01 -14.87 -6.83
CA PHE A 38 9.03 -13.51 -6.28
C PHE A 38 7.88 -13.35 -5.30
N LEU A 39 8.17 -12.85 -4.11
CA LEU A 39 7.18 -12.53 -3.09
C LEU A 39 7.19 -11.02 -2.88
N ILE A 40 6.03 -10.39 -3.08
CA ILE A 40 5.81 -8.96 -2.89
C ILE A 40 4.76 -8.85 -1.78
N ILE A 41 5.14 -8.21 -0.69
CA ILE A 41 4.29 -7.95 0.48
C ILE A 41 4.23 -6.44 0.64
N LEU A 42 3.03 -5.88 0.78
CA LEU A 42 2.84 -4.45 1.02
C LEU A 42 2.55 -4.16 2.50
N GLY A 43 2.46 -2.87 2.84
CA GLY A 43 2.01 -2.42 4.17
C GLY A 43 2.94 -2.77 5.34
N VAL A 44 2.32 -2.88 6.51
CA VAL A 44 2.98 -3.05 7.82
C VAL A 44 3.80 -4.34 7.88
N ASP A 45 3.30 -5.44 7.29
CA ASP A 45 4.00 -6.74 7.29
C ASP A 45 5.36 -6.67 6.60
N ALA A 46 5.48 -5.83 5.58
CA ALA A 46 6.74 -5.57 4.89
C ALA A 46 7.53 -4.38 5.47
N LYS A 47 7.05 -3.78 6.58
CA LYS A 47 7.55 -2.51 7.11
C LYS A 47 7.63 -1.41 6.05
N PHE A 48 6.61 -1.32 5.19
CA PHE A 48 6.55 -0.36 4.10
C PHE A 48 7.78 -0.42 3.17
N ASN A 49 8.25 -1.64 2.86
CA ASN A 49 9.41 -1.86 2.01
C ASN A 49 9.26 -1.16 0.65
N CYS A 50 10.11 -0.16 0.39
CA CYS A 50 10.06 0.63 -0.83
C CYS A 50 10.21 -0.22 -2.10
N GLY A 51 11.05 -1.26 -2.08
CA GLY A 51 11.23 -2.18 -3.20
C GLY A 51 9.95 -2.96 -3.53
N SER A 52 9.20 -3.37 -2.52
CA SER A 52 7.93 -4.09 -2.68
C SER A 52 6.84 -3.17 -3.22
N MET A 53 6.78 -1.93 -2.72
CA MET A 53 5.87 -0.90 -3.27
C MET A 53 6.18 -0.60 -4.73
N LEU A 54 7.46 -0.39 -5.08
CA LEU A 54 7.89 -0.14 -6.46
C LEU A 54 7.61 -1.34 -7.37
N ALA A 55 7.85 -2.56 -6.89
CA ALA A 55 7.55 -3.78 -7.64
C ALA A 55 6.05 -3.94 -7.91
N ALA A 56 5.21 -3.69 -6.90
CA ALA A 56 3.76 -3.69 -7.06
C ALA A 56 3.29 -2.58 -8.00
N SER A 57 3.82 -1.36 -7.84
CA SER A 57 3.53 -0.22 -8.72
C SER A 57 3.84 -0.56 -10.17
N TYR A 58 5.05 -1.07 -10.41
CA TYR A 58 5.45 -1.54 -11.72
C TYR A 58 4.47 -2.60 -12.24
N LEU A 59 4.15 -3.66 -11.51
CA LEU A 59 3.22 -4.69 -12.00
C LEU A 59 1.82 -4.17 -12.32
N LEU A 60 1.36 -3.18 -11.56
CA LEU A 60 0.01 -2.64 -11.60
C LEU A 60 -0.09 -1.35 -12.44
N PHE A 61 0.86 -1.13 -13.36
CA PHE A 61 0.87 0.01 -14.27
C PHE A 61 0.94 1.36 -13.55
N ASP A 62 1.88 1.46 -12.61
CA ASP A 62 2.18 2.66 -11.85
C ASP A 62 0.92 3.18 -11.13
N MET A 63 0.10 2.24 -10.66
CA MET A 63 -1.18 2.49 -10.00
C MET A 63 -1.06 3.49 -8.85
N PHE A 64 0.06 3.47 -8.14
CA PHE A 64 0.31 4.35 -6.99
C PHE A 64 0.79 5.74 -7.44
N GLU A 65 1.62 5.84 -8.49
CA GLU A 65 2.14 7.13 -9.00
C GLU A 65 1.15 7.87 -9.91
N THR A 66 0.47 7.15 -10.81
CA THR A 66 -0.55 7.73 -11.73
C THR A 66 -1.71 8.31 -10.94
N ARG A 67 -1.98 7.78 -9.74
CA ARG A 67 -3.02 8.31 -8.86
C ARG A 67 -2.53 9.47 -8.01
N GLU A 68 -1.26 9.60 -7.66
CA GLU A 68 -0.77 10.77 -6.91
C GLU A 68 -1.08 12.11 -7.61
N ALA A 69 -0.95 12.17 -8.94
CA ALA A 69 -1.28 13.35 -9.74
C ALA A 69 -2.79 13.69 -9.74
N ASP A 70 -3.65 12.67 -9.62
CA ASP A 70 -5.12 12.81 -9.46
C ASP A 70 -5.54 12.92 -7.96
N MET A 71 -4.64 12.62 -7.02
CA MET A 71 -4.89 12.42 -5.57
C MET A 71 -4.85 13.69 -4.74
N ASN A 72 -4.53 14.86 -5.30
CA ASN A 72 -4.81 16.12 -4.59
C ASN A 72 -6.32 16.31 -4.29
N GLN A 73 -7.21 15.47 -4.85
CA GLN A 73 -8.65 15.45 -4.54
C GLN A 73 -9.20 14.15 -3.93
N SER A 74 -8.41 13.08 -3.82
CA SER A 74 -8.80 11.91 -3.04
C SER A 74 -7.58 11.36 -2.34
N LYS A 75 -7.60 11.38 -1.01
CA LYS A 75 -6.81 10.47 -0.17
C LYS A 75 -7.19 9.04 -0.60
N PHE A 76 -6.50 8.54 -1.60
CA PHE A 76 -6.52 7.13 -1.95
C PHE A 76 -5.59 6.50 -0.92
N ASP A 77 -6.18 5.95 0.14
CA ASP A 77 -5.44 5.48 1.30
C ASP A 77 -4.44 4.43 0.85
N MET A 78 -3.15 4.67 1.09
CA MET A 78 -2.14 3.61 1.00
C MET A 78 -2.55 2.43 1.89
N ASP A 79 -3.27 2.71 2.99
CA ASP A 79 -3.97 1.78 3.88
C ASP A 79 -4.84 0.77 3.12
N THR A 80 -5.41 1.18 1.97
CA THR A 80 -6.26 0.31 1.15
C THR A 80 -5.47 -0.90 0.65
N PHE A 81 -4.21 -0.74 0.25
CA PHE A 81 -3.39 -1.80 -0.36
C PHE A 81 -2.38 -2.43 0.60
N GLU A 82 -2.42 -2.10 1.89
CA GLU A 82 -1.51 -2.68 2.88
C GLU A 82 -1.64 -4.21 2.96
N ASP A 83 -2.87 -4.73 2.85
CA ASP A 83 -3.16 -6.17 2.92
C ASP A 83 -2.97 -6.91 1.56
N LEU A 84 -2.08 -6.44 0.70
CA LEU A 84 -1.82 -7.04 -0.61
C LEU A 84 -0.55 -7.89 -0.60
N ILE A 85 -0.70 -9.16 -0.96
CA ILE A 85 0.43 -10.07 -1.19
C ILE A 85 0.35 -10.61 -2.62
N ILE A 86 1.45 -10.51 -3.36
CA ILE A 86 1.59 -11.06 -4.70
C ILE A 86 2.75 -12.06 -4.71
N CYS A 87 2.44 -13.32 -5.04
CA CYS A 87 3.45 -14.37 -5.21
C CYS A 87 3.48 -14.80 -6.68
N ILE A 88 4.60 -14.51 -7.35
CA ILE A 88 4.82 -14.84 -8.76
C ILE A 88 5.69 -16.09 -8.84
N ARG A 89 5.17 -17.12 -9.50
CA ARG A 89 5.90 -18.34 -9.86
C ARG A 89 6.08 -18.41 -11.38
N PRO A 90 6.95 -19.31 -11.89
CA PRO A 90 7.14 -19.45 -13.33
C PRO A 90 5.85 -19.85 -14.08
N SER A 91 5.01 -20.67 -13.45
CA SER A 91 3.79 -21.23 -14.05
C SER A 91 2.50 -20.56 -13.62
N GLU A 92 2.45 -19.94 -12.44
CA GLU A 92 1.23 -19.39 -11.85
C GLU A 92 1.51 -18.15 -11.01
N THR A 93 0.48 -17.35 -10.76
CA THR A 93 0.58 -16.16 -9.90
C THR A 93 -0.53 -16.21 -8.87
N HIS A 94 -0.19 -15.97 -7.61
CA HIS A 94 -1.15 -15.90 -6.51
C HIS A 94 -1.25 -14.46 -6.04
N VAL A 95 -2.47 -13.97 -5.88
CA VAL A 95 -2.76 -12.65 -5.32
C VAL A 95 -3.65 -12.85 -4.10
N TYR A 96 -3.22 -12.36 -2.94
CA TYR A 96 -4.01 -12.30 -1.72
C TYR A 96 -4.43 -10.86 -1.52
N CYS A 97 -5.72 -10.62 -1.39
CA CYS A 97 -6.26 -9.28 -1.21
C CYS A 97 -7.58 -9.32 -0.44
N ASN A 98 -7.91 -8.22 0.26
CA ASN A 98 -9.21 -8.04 0.88
C ASN A 98 -10.31 -7.74 -0.19
N VAL A 99 -11.58 -7.80 0.21
CA VAL A 99 -12.74 -7.60 -0.69
C VAL A 99 -12.74 -6.20 -1.32
N ALA A 100 -12.31 -5.19 -0.56
CA ALA A 100 -12.21 -3.82 -1.05
C ALA A 100 -11.24 -3.71 -2.24
N ASN A 101 -10.10 -4.41 -2.15
CA ASN A 101 -9.06 -4.42 -3.17
C ASN A 101 -9.41 -5.23 -4.40
N TYR A 102 -10.21 -6.29 -4.25
CA TYR A 102 -10.54 -7.21 -5.32
C TYR A 102 -11.06 -6.48 -6.58
N GLY A 103 -12.06 -5.61 -6.42
CA GLY A 103 -12.65 -4.88 -7.53
C GLY A 103 -11.69 -3.90 -8.22
N ILE A 104 -10.76 -3.33 -7.46
CA ILE A 104 -9.78 -2.36 -7.95
C ILE A 104 -8.65 -3.05 -8.71
N LEU A 105 -8.22 -4.23 -8.25
CA LEU A 105 -7.11 -4.98 -8.84
C LEU A 105 -7.51 -5.71 -10.12
N LEU A 106 -8.76 -6.17 -10.21
CA LEU A 106 -9.24 -7.00 -11.33
C LEU A 106 -8.90 -6.47 -12.74
N PRO A 107 -9.06 -5.17 -13.06
CA PRO A 107 -8.68 -4.64 -14.36
C PRO A 107 -7.20 -4.87 -14.70
N TYR A 108 -6.32 -4.91 -13.72
CA TYR A 108 -4.87 -5.05 -13.91
C TYR A 108 -4.44 -6.52 -13.94
N ILE A 109 -5.00 -7.34 -13.05
CA ILE A 109 -4.51 -8.72 -12.85
C ILE A 109 -5.27 -9.76 -13.67
N SER A 110 -6.52 -9.50 -14.09
CA SER A 110 -7.34 -10.46 -14.85
C SER A 110 -6.68 -11.07 -16.11
N PRO A 111 -5.76 -10.38 -16.82
CA PRO A 111 -5.07 -10.98 -17.98
C PRO A 111 -3.91 -11.92 -17.60
N TRP A 112 -3.52 -12.00 -16.33
CA TRP A 112 -2.38 -12.82 -15.92
C TRP A 112 -2.70 -14.32 -16.08
N PRO A 113 -1.85 -15.09 -16.78
CA PRO A 113 -2.11 -16.51 -17.00
C PRO A 113 -1.92 -17.29 -15.70
N ASN A 114 -2.80 -18.27 -15.48
CA ASN A 114 -2.82 -19.12 -14.29
C ASN A 114 -2.86 -18.31 -12.98
N LEU A 115 -3.67 -17.25 -12.98
CA LEU A 115 -3.91 -16.42 -11.80
C LEU A 115 -4.80 -17.15 -10.78
N ARG A 116 -4.39 -17.12 -9.51
CA ARG A 116 -5.20 -17.53 -8.37
C ARG A 116 -5.40 -16.34 -7.46
N ILE A 117 -6.65 -15.96 -7.22
CA ILE A 117 -7.00 -14.88 -6.30
C ILE A 117 -7.54 -15.49 -5.01
N HIS A 118 -6.96 -15.08 -3.90
CA HIS A 118 -7.34 -15.47 -2.54
C HIS A 118 -7.90 -14.22 -1.87
N CYS A 119 -9.21 -14.22 -1.63
CA CYS A 119 -9.89 -13.12 -0.99
C CYS A 119 -10.76 -13.67 0.13
N VAL A 120 -10.55 -13.17 1.35
CA VAL A 120 -11.35 -13.56 2.51
C VAL A 120 -12.65 -12.77 2.45
N ASN A 121 -13.79 -13.45 2.38
CA ASN A 121 -15.09 -12.79 2.40
C ASN A 121 -15.36 -12.19 3.78
N GLU A 122 -16.11 -11.09 3.83
CA GLU A 122 -16.51 -10.41 5.08
C GLU A 122 -17.12 -11.38 6.12
N THR A 123 -17.80 -12.42 5.65
CA THR A 123 -18.41 -13.47 6.49
C THR A 123 -17.38 -14.20 7.35
N ASP A 124 -16.19 -14.49 6.83
CA ASP A 124 -15.12 -15.16 7.60
C ASP A 124 -14.41 -14.19 8.55
N LEU A 125 -14.39 -12.89 8.21
CA LEU A 125 -13.83 -11.84 9.04
C LEU A 125 -14.66 -11.61 10.32
N HIS A 126 -15.99 -11.77 10.24
CA HIS A 126 -16.87 -11.71 11.42
C HIS A 126 -16.66 -12.87 12.40
N LEU A 127 -16.15 -14.02 11.94
CA LEU A 127 -15.89 -15.19 12.78
C LEU A 127 -14.59 -15.06 13.59
N TRP A 128 -13.66 -14.20 13.15
CA TRP A 128 -12.41 -13.90 13.86
C TRP A 128 -12.51 -12.69 14.81
N ARG A 129 -13.64 -11.97 14.82
CA ARG A 129 -13.87 -10.93 15.83
C ARG A 129 -14.17 -11.58 17.19
N PRO A 130 -13.44 -11.22 18.25
CA PRO A 130 -13.83 -11.61 19.60
C PRO A 130 -15.26 -11.14 19.85
N GLY A 131 -16.19 -12.07 20.12
CA GLY A 131 -17.58 -11.77 20.46
C GLY A 131 -18.67 -12.14 19.44
N PHE A 132 -18.33 -12.58 18.22
CA PHE A 132 -19.32 -13.13 17.27
C PHE A 132 -19.12 -14.63 17.06
N GLY A 133 -19.64 -15.42 18.01
CA GLY A 133 -19.63 -16.87 17.90
C GLY A 133 -20.46 -17.37 16.72
N THR A 134 -19.82 -17.99 15.74
CA THR A 134 -20.46 -19.10 15.00
C THR A 134 -19.50 -20.27 14.92
N ARG A 135 -19.95 -21.38 15.49
CA ARG A 135 -19.22 -22.65 15.58
C ARG A 135 -19.00 -23.26 14.20
N ILE A 136 -17.74 -23.48 13.84
CA ILE A 136 -17.37 -24.57 12.92
C ILE A 136 -16.08 -25.21 13.43
N GLY A 137 -16.15 -26.50 13.77
CA GLY A 137 -14.96 -27.33 14.00
C GLY A 137 -14.33 -27.20 15.39
N SER A 138 -14.67 -28.13 16.26
CA SER A 138 -14.17 -28.31 17.62
C SER A 138 -12.64 -28.35 17.74
N ILE A 139 -12.04 -27.29 18.29
CA ILE A 139 -10.90 -27.36 19.22
C ILE A 139 -11.16 -26.26 20.26
N PRO A 140 -11.38 -26.57 21.55
CA PRO A 140 -11.41 -25.53 22.58
C PRO A 140 -9.98 -25.06 22.78
N VAL A 141 -9.71 -23.81 22.41
CA VAL A 141 -8.56 -23.08 22.96
C VAL A 141 -9.14 -22.37 24.17
N GLU A 142 -8.92 -22.94 25.35
CA GLU A 142 -9.09 -22.19 26.61
C GLU A 142 -8.04 -21.09 26.57
N PHE A 143 -8.48 -19.84 26.45
CA PHE A 143 -7.64 -18.68 26.72
C PHE A 143 -7.84 -18.40 28.19
N ASP A 144 -6.81 -18.63 28.99
CA ASP A 144 -6.75 -18.20 30.37
C ASP A 144 -6.72 -16.67 30.34
N ASP A 145 -7.82 -16.05 30.77
CA ASP A 145 -7.89 -14.64 31.13
C ASP A 145 -7.08 -14.47 32.42
N ASP A 146 -5.75 -14.35 32.30
CA ASP A 146 -4.92 -13.84 33.38
C ASP A 146 -5.07 -12.31 33.39
N ASP A 147 -6.05 -11.88 34.18
CA ASP A 147 -6.11 -10.57 34.83
C ASP A 147 -4.82 -10.32 35.63
N ASP A 148 -4.15 -9.19 35.39
CA ASP A 148 -3.32 -8.45 36.35
C ASP A 148 -3.43 -6.98 35.90
N GLU A 149 -4.43 -6.24 36.37
CA GLU A 149 -4.37 -5.31 37.52
C GLU A 149 -3.23 -4.26 37.43
N ASP A 150 -3.69 -3.01 37.31
CA ASP A 150 -3.17 -1.76 37.91
C ASP A 150 -1.67 -1.43 37.81
N ASP A 151 -1.37 -0.28 37.19
CA ASP A 151 -0.70 0.82 37.91
C ASP A 151 -1.03 2.15 37.20
N ASN A 152 -1.89 2.93 37.84
CA ASN A 152 -1.95 4.37 37.68
C ASN A 152 -0.72 4.94 38.37
N ASP A 153 0.17 5.58 37.63
CA ASP A 153 1.07 6.58 38.20
C ASP A 153 0.77 7.92 37.51
N ASP A 154 0.03 8.73 38.26
CA ASP A 154 -0.02 10.17 38.14
C ASP A 154 1.40 10.71 38.40
N ASP A 155 2.02 11.36 37.42
CA ASP A 155 3.09 12.33 37.67
C ASP A 155 2.70 13.65 36.97
N ASP A 156 1.99 14.47 37.74
CA ASP A 156 2.03 15.92 37.63
C ASP A 156 3.50 16.37 37.79
N ASP A 157 4.06 17.07 36.80
CA ASP A 157 5.18 17.98 37.09
C ASP A 157 4.97 19.33 36.40
N ASP A 158 4.77 20.32 37.28
CA ASP A 158 4.58 21.73 37.05
C ASP A 158 5.89 22.42 36.66
N GLY A 159 5.78 23.45 35.83
CA GLY A 159 6.74 24.55 35.76
C GLY A 159 7.70 24.49 34.57
N GLY A 160 8.04 25.60 33.93
CA GLY A 160 7.66 27.00 34.14
C GLY A 160 8.27 27.82 33.00
N ASP A 161 7.60 28.95 32.73
CA ASP A 161 8.13 30.28 32.45
C ASP A 161 9.28 30.49 31.43
N ASP A 162 8.93 31.34 30.45
CA ASP A 162 9.68 32.50 29.95
C ASP A 162 11.13 32.31 29.46
N ASP A 163 11.38 32.63 28.19
CA ASP A 163 12.37 33.66 27.88
C ASP A 163 12.22 34.19 26.45
N ASP A 164 12.09 35.52 26.39
CA ASP A 164 12.14 36.37 25.22
C ASP A 164 13.52 36.31 24.55
N GLY A 165 13.54 36.36 23.22
CA GLY A 165 14.78 36.45 22.44
C GLY A 165 14.50 37.00 21.05
N ASP A 166 14.22 38.31 21.01
CA ASP A 166 14.55 39.14 19.85
C ASP A 166 16.06 39.02 19.59
N ASP A 167 16.46 38.68 18.37
CA ASP A 167 17.75 39.08 17.83
C ASP A 167 17.55 39.46 16.35
N ASP A 168 17.72 40.76 16.13
CA ASP A 168 17.97 41.42 14.86
C ASP A 168 19.21 40.81 14.16
N ASP A 169 19.26 40.94 12.83
CA ASP A 169 20.40 41.51 12.09
C ASP A 169 20.39 41.02 10.63
N ASP A 170 20.08 41.98 9.75
CA ASP A 170 20.88 42.40 8.60
C ASP A 170 21.74 41.33 7.90
N ASP A 171 21.49 41.17 6.59
CA ASP A 171 22.59 41.33 5.62
C ASP A 171 22.04 41.67 4.24
N ASP A 172 22.32 42.93 3.88
CA ASP A 172 22.36 43.45 2.53
C ASP A 172 23.13 42.51 1.59
N ASN A 173 22.60 42.32 0.39
CA ASN A 173 23.45 42.27 -0.80
C ASN A 173 22.69 42.94 -1.94
N ASP A 174 22.96 44.24 -2.00
CA ASP A 174 22.94 45.08 -3.19
C ASP A 174 23.76 44.47 -4.33
N ASP A 175 23.36 44.88 -5.54
CA ASP A 175 24.18 45.13 -6.73
C ASP A 175 24.91 43.94 -7.40
N ASP A 176 24.49 43.64 -8.63
CA ASP A 176 25.29 44.00 -9.82
C ASP A 176 24.48 43.68 -11.09
N ASP A 177 23.92 44.75 -11.64
CA ASP A 177 24.13 45.25 -13.01
C ASP A 177 24.54 44.29 -14.16
N ASP A 178 23.89 44.61 -15.28
CA ASP A 178 24.45 44.71 -16.63
C ASP A 178 24.30 43.60 -17.67
N ASP A 179 23.74 44.10 -18.78
CA ASP A 179 24.09 43.87 -20.18
C ASP A 179 23.46 42.69 -20.95
N ASP A 180 22.42 43.07 -21.71
CA ASP A 180 22.44 43.10 -23.17
C ASP A 180 23.35 42.08 -23.87
N ASN A 181 22.73 41.19 -24.64
CA ASN A 181 23.16 41.03 -26.03
C ASN A 181 22.03 40.53 -26.92
N ASP A 182 21.82 41.31 -27.97
CA ASP A 182 21.17 40.97 -29.23
C ASP A 182 21.78 39.70 -29.87
N ASP A 183 20.93 38.78 -30.33
CA ASP A 183 20.82 38.33 -31.73
C ASP A 183 19.66 37.31 -31.92
#